data_AF-A0A972AFU3-F1
#
_entry.id   AF-A0A972AFU3-F1
#
_cell.length_a   1.000
_cell.length_b   1.000
_cell.length_c   1.000
_cell.angle_alpha   90.00
_cell.angle_beta   90.00
_cell.angle_gamma   90.00
#
_symmetry.space_group_name_H-M   'P 1'
#
loop_
_entity.id
_entity.type
_entity.pdbx_description
1 polymer ?
#
loop_
_entity_poly.entity_id
_entity_poly.type
_entity_poly.pdbx_seq_one_letter_code
_entity_poly.pdbx_strand_id
1 'polypeptide(L)'
;MGQGDKKERAQITSTDIAEGTAKYIENLSTLLGENLTEEAKKARASQSIMREELFTSADMESYELGYVAGLLLDEVKPGWKQGFYETRLTLVDLLLMDVQPKDDQMNPDTERLVREEVEQVNREAGEQLSDILRAREDKRVPYLRVDIGTVASSYEANGNYLVGEDDITTGYGSQYRAGEGSITIRKSSVILNFTEAGDAFLYLPLTMAHEVKDSVMMIDSENVQIKNVRVGTETMDGRTVYTVTAKDM
;
A
#
# COMPACT_ATOMS: atom_id res chain seq x y z
N MET A 1 -19.74 -7.10 0.02
CA MET A 1 -18.52 -7.87 0.32
C MET A 1 -18.18 -8.72 -0.89
N GLY A 2 -17.11 -8.35 -1.58
CA GLY A 2 -16.63 -9.05 -2.77
C GLY A 2 -16.01 -10.40 -2.41
N GLN A 3 -15.72 -11.23 -3.41
CA GLN A 3 -15.01 -12.49 -3.20
C GLN A 3 -13.54 -12.27 -2.79
N GLY A 4 -12.94 -11.10 -3.12
CA GLY A 4 -11.60 -10.68 -2.68
C GLY A 4 -11.50 -10.50 -1.17
N ASP A 5 -12.41 -9.71 -0.58
CA ASP A 5 -12.46 -9.41 0.86
C ASP A 5 -12.51 -10.67 1.74
N LYS A 6 -13.13 -11.74 1.24
CA LYS A 6 -13.25 -13.02 1.98
C LYS A 6 -11.94 -13.80 2.02
N LYS A 7 -11.15 -13.75 0.95
CA LYS A 7 -9.87 -14.46 0.84
C LYS A 7 -8.80 -13.76 1.67
N GLU A 8 -8.73 -12.43 1.55
CA GLU A 8 -7.84 -11.59 2.35
C GLU A 8 -8.12 -11.76 3.85
N ARG A 9 -9.39 -11.64 4.26
CA ARG A 9 -9.79 -11.86 5.65
C ARG A 9 -9.38 -13.25 6.16
N ALA A 10 -9.56 -14.29 5.36
CA ALA A 10 -9.17 -15.65 5.75
C ALA A 10 -7.65 -15.82 5.89
N GLN A 11 -6.87 -15.12 5.06
CA GLN A 11 -5.40 -15.11 5.16
C GLN A 11 -4.95 -14.40 6.44
N ILE A 12 -5.50 -13.21 6.72
CA ILE A 12 -5.20 -12.44 7.94
C ILE A 12 -5.54 -13.28 9.18
N THR A 13 -6.75 -13.85 9.28
CA THR A 13 -7.13 -14.69 10.42
C THR A 13 -6.19 -15.90 10.59
N SER A 14 -5.72 -16.51 9.50
CA SER A 14 -4.78 -17.62 9.58
C SER A 14 -3.41 -17.18 10.10
N THR A 15 -2.93 -16.01 9.67
CA THR A 15 -1.70 -15.39 10.18
C THR A 15 -1.84 -15.10 11.67
N ASP A 16 -2.91 -14.42 12.09
CA ASP A 16 -3.15 -14.05 13.49
C ASP A 16 -3.18 -15.26 14.43
N ILE A 17 -3.78 -16.37 13.99
CA ILE A 17 -3.79 -17.61 14.76
C ILE A 17 -2.36 -18.16 14.91
N ALA A 18 -1.60 -18.24 13.82
CA ALA A 18 -0.25 -18.80 13.83
C ALA A 18 0.73 -17.92 14.63
N GLU A 19 0.72 -16.62 14.35
CA GLU A 19 1.61 -15.63 14.95
C GLU A 19 1.27 -15.37 16.42
N GLY A 20 -0.02 -15.19 16.72
CA GLY A 20 -0.47 -14.99 18.09
C GLY A 20 -0.21 -16.19 19.00
N THR A 21 -0.30 -17.42 18.48
CA THR A 21 0.06 -18.62 19.26
C THR A 21 1.56 -18.85 19.37
N ALA A 22 2.35 -18.46 18.36
CA ALA A 22 3.80 -18.62 18.37
C ALA A 22 4.44 -17.87 19.54
N LYS A 23 4.16 -16.56 19.69
CA LYS A 23 4.71 -15.77 20.80
C LYS A 23 4.30 -16.31 22.18
N TYR A 24 3.06 -16.77 22.30
CA TYR A 24 2.59 -17.42 23.52
C TYR A 24 3.36 -18.69 23.85
N ILE A 25 3.56 -19.59 22.87
CA ILE A 25 4.31 -20.84 23.07
C ILE A 25 5.79 -20.58 23.37
N GLU A 26 6.42 -19.65 22.65
CA GLU A 26 7.83 -19.26 22.86
C GLU A 26 8.07 -18.83 24.31
N ASN A 27 7.18 -17.97 24.83
CA ASN A 27 7.29 -17.43 26.18
C ASN A 27 6.76 -18.36 27.27
N LEU A 28 5.95 -19.38 26.94
CA LEU A 28 5.38 -20.31 27.92
C LEU A 28 6.46 -21.05 28.72
N SER A 29 7.57 -21.41 28.07
CA SER A 29 8.71 -22.08 28.71
C SER A 29 9.31 -21.27 29.86
N THR A 30 9.27 -19.93 29.76
CA THR A 30 9.78 -19.00 30.78
C THR A 30 8.87 -18.89 32.00
N LEU A 31 7.60 -19.33 31.88
CA LEU A 31 6.59 -19.27 32.93
C LEU A 31 6.38 -20.62 33.64
N LEU A 32 6.67 -21.73 32.95
CA LEU A 32 6.48 -23.09 33.47
C LEU A 32 7.69 -23.65 34.24
N GLY A 33 8.87 -23.03 34.14
CA GLY A 33 10.14 -23.60 34.63
C GLY A 33 10.43 -23.43 36.12
N GLU A 34 9.67 -22.61 36.84
CA GLU A 34 9.97 -22.22 38.23
C GLU A 34 8.67 -22.27 39.06
N ASN A 35 8.76 -22.68 40.34
CA ASN A 35 7.66 -22.57 41.32
C ASN A 35 7.42 -21.10 41.67
N LEU A 36 7.07 -20.29 40.67
CA LEU A 36 6.78 -18.88 40.78
C LEU A 36 5.40 -18.71 41.41
N THR A 37 5.28 -17.69 42.26
CA THR A 37 3.97 -17.17 42.65
C THR A 37 3.26 -16.59 41.42
N GLU A 38 1.94 -16.47 41.47
CA GLU A 38 1.17 -15.89 40.37
C GLU A 38 1.60 -14.44 40.07
N GLU A 39 1.95 -13.66 41.09
CA GLU A 39 2.50 -12.30 40.92
C GLU A 39 3.83 -12.31 40.17
N ALA A 40 4.71 -13.27 40.47
CA ALA A 40 6.00 -13.39 39.80
C ALA A 40 5.85 -13.84 38.35
N LYS A 41 4.88 -14.73 38.05
CA LYS A 41 4.51 -15.09 36.66
C LYS A 41 4.00 -13.88 35.90
N LYS A 42 3.08 -13.09 36.49
CA LYS A 42 2.55 -11.86 35.89
C LYS A 42 3.63 -10.82 35.61
N ALA A 43 4.52 -10.60 36.57
CA ALA A 43 5.64 -9.67 36.42
C ALA A 43 6.58 -10.11 35.29
N ARG A 44 6.91 -11.40 35.21
CA ARG A 44 7.78 -11.97 34.18
C ARG A 44 7.13 -11.93 32.80
N ALA A 45 5.87 -12.33 32.70
CA ALA A 45 5.10 -12.22 31.46
C ALA A 45 5.00 -10.77 30.96
N SER A 46 4.81 -9.82 31.87
CA SER A 46 4.74 -8.39 31.53
C SER A 46 6.04 -7.83 30.95
N GLN A 47 7.20 -8.41 31.27
CA GLN A 47 8.49 -7.98 30.72
C GLN A 47 8.67 -8.40 29.25
N SER A 48 7.97 -9.43 28.79
CA SER A 48 8.01 -9.90 27.41
C SER A 48 7.04 -9.16 26.48
N ILE A 49 6.23 -8.23 27.01
CA ILE A 49 5.26 -7.43 26.22
C ILE A 49 5.94 -6.15 25.74
N MET A 50 6.04 -5.97 24.42
CA MET A 50 6.64 -4.77 23.83
C MET A 50 5.62 -3.63 23.76
N ARG A 51 5.52 -2.86 24.85
CA ARG A 51 4.50 -1.79 25.02
C ARG A 51 4.78 -0.51 24.25
N GLU A 52 6.04 -0.27 23.88
CA GLU A 52 6.50 0.98 23.27
C GLU A 52 6.82 0.82 21.77
N GLU A 53 6.64 -0.37 21.21
CA GLU A 53 6.77 -0.54 19.76
C GLU A 53 5.51 -0.02 19.08
N LEU A 54 5.70 0.97 18.20
CA LEU A 54 4.71 1.29 17.19
C LEU A 54 4.69 0.13 16.20
N PHE A 55 3.63 -0.68 16.23
CA PHE A 55 3.43 -1.73 15.25
C PHE A 55 3.29 -1.09 13.86
N THR A 56 4.26 -1.35 12.99
CA THR A 56 4.31 -0.77 11.64
C THR A 56 3.45 -1.54 10.64
N SER A 57 2.92 -2.70 11.05
CA SER A 57 1.97 -3.51 10.28
C SER A 57 0.97 -4.22 11.20
N ALA A 58 -0.18 -4.59 10.63
CA ALA A 58 -1.20 -5.37 11.34
C ALA A 58 -0.68 -6.76 11.78
N ASP A 59 0.22 -7.36 11.00
CA ASP A 59 0.80 -8.68 11.32
C ASP A 59 1.62 -8.62 12.63
N MET A 60 2.39 -7.55 12.85
CA MET A 60 3.19 -7.39 14.09
C MET A 60 2.32 -7.23 15.34
N GLU A 61 1.15 -6.61 15.20
CA GLU A 61 0.20 -6.43 16.29
C GLU A 61 -0.36 -7.78 16.77
N SER A 62 -0.67 -8.68 15.83
CA SER A 62 -1.21 -10.01 16.12
C SER A 62 -0.28 -10.88 16.97
N TYR A 63 1.04 -10.70 16.83
CA TYR A 63 2.05 -11.38 17.63
C TYR A 63 1.93 -11.05 19.13
N GLU A 64 1.83 -9.76 19.46
CA GLU A 64 1.72 -9.28 20.85
C GLU A 64 0.32 -9.46 21.43
N LEU A 65 -0.72 -9.15 20.66
CA LEU A 65 -2.10 -9.33 21.10
C LEU A 65 -2.42 -10.80 21.37
N GLY A 66 -1.94 -11.70 20.52
CA GLY A 66 -2.09 -13.14 20.72
C GLY A 66 -1.39 -13.63 21.99
N TYR A 67 -0.17 -13.13 22.28
CA TYR A 67 0.53 -13.47 23.52
C TYR A 67 -0.26 -13.09 24.76
N VAL A 68 -0.69 -11.83 24.85
CA VAL A 68 -1.46 -11.32 25.98
C VAL A 68 -2.79 -12.07 26.11
N ALA A 69 -3.47 -12.32 24.99
CA ALA A 69 -4.72 -13.06 24.98
C ALA A 69 -4.55 -14.51 25.46
N GLY A 70 -3.48 -15.21 25.04
CA GLY A 70 -3.17 -16.56 25.50
C GLY A 70 -2.92 -16.63 27.02
N LEU A 71 -2.22 -15.64 27.59
CA LEU A 71 -2.01 -15.55 29.04
C LEU A 71 -3.31 -15.31 29.80
N LEU A 72 -4.15 -14.40 29.30
CA LEU A 72 -5.45 -14.12 29.93
C LEU A 72 -6.38 -15.33 29.82
N LEU A 73 -6.39 -16.02 28.69
CA LEU A 73 -7.16 -17.25 28.49
C LEU A 73 -6.76 -18.34 29.48
N ASP A 74 -5.48 -18.45 29.88
CA ASP A 74 -5.06 -19.36 30.94
C ASP A 74 -5.71 -19.05 32.29
N GLU A 75 -5.95 -17.77 32.59
CA GLU A 75 -6.60 -17.33 33.83
C GLU A 75 -8.12 -17.46 33.76
N VAL A 76 -8.74 -17.02 32.67
CA VAL A 76 -10.20 -16.88 32.58
C VAL A 76 -10.90 -18.10 31.99
N LYS A 77 -10.20 -18.89 31.17
CA LYS A 77 -10.74 -20.04 30.43
C LYS A 77 -9.69 -21.17 30.36
N PRO A 78 -9.25 -21.77 31.47
CA PRO A 78 -8.08 -22.67 31.51
C PRO A 78 -8.14 -23.91 30.58
N GLY A 79 -9.33 -24.28 30.09
CA GLY A 79 -9.53 -25.35 29.11
C GLY A 79 -9.40 -24.92 27.64
N TRP A 80 -9.12 -23.64 27.35
CA TRP A 80 -9.16 -23.06 26.00
C TRP A 80 -8.25 -23.75 24.99
N LYS A 81 -7.13 -24.31 25.46
CA LYS A 81 -6.15 -25.02 24.61
C LYS A 81 -6.75 -26.26 23.96
N GLN A 82 -7.72 -26.91 24.62
CA GLN A 82 -8.35 -28.11 24.10
C GLN A 82 -9.31 -27.75 22.96
N GLY A 83 -8.98 -28.17 21.74
CA GLY A 83 -9.80 -27.88 20.56
C GLY A 83 -9.66 -26.45 20.04
N PHE A 84 -8.69 -25.65 20.51
CA PHE A 84 -8.48 -24.27 20.04
C PHE A 84 -8.48 -24.15 18.51
N TYR A 85 -7.66 -24.94 17.82
CA TYR A 85 -7.55 -24.92 16.36
C TYR A 85 -8.84 -25.32 15.63
N GLU A 86 -9.76 -26.02 16.30
CA GLU A 86 -11.07 -26.40 15.73
C GLU A 86 -12.05 -25.22 15.74
N THR A 87 -11.85 -24.24 16.62
CA THR A 87 -12.70 -23.04 16.73
C THR A 87 -12.53 -22.09 15.55
N ARG A 88 -11.34 -22.08 14.91
CA ARG A 88 -10.93 -21.12 13.87
C ARG A 88 -11.02 -19.65 14.31
N LEU A 89 -11.00 -19.40 15.61
CA LEU A 89 -10.93 -18.06 16.19
C LEU A 89 -9.49 -17.69 16.50
N THR A 90 -9.15 -16.41 16.40
CA THR A 90 -7.89 -15.90 16.96
C THR A 90 -7.92 -16.01 18.49
N LEU A 91 -6.76 -15.92 19.15
CA LEU A 91 -6.72 -15.90 20.63
C LEU A 91 -7.50 -14.72 21.21
N VAL A 92 -7.45 -13.57 20.54
CA VAL A 92 -8.20 -12.36 20.92
C VAL A 92 -9.71 -12.62 20.78
N ASP A 93 -10.15 -13.16 19.65
CA ASP A 93 -11.57 -13.49 19.43
C ASP A 93 -12.06 -14.52 20.45
N LEU A 94 -11.25 -15.54 20.75
CA LEU A 94 -11.58 -16.57 21.73
C LEU A 94 -11.73 -15.98 23.15
N LEU A 95 -10.83 -15.06 23.51
CA LEU A 95 -10.89 -14.33 24.78
C LEU A 95 -12.16 -13.49 24.86
N LEU A 96 -12.51 -12.79 23.78
CA LEU A 96 -13.59 -11.82 23.74
C LEU A 96 -14.96 -12.39 23.32
N MET A 97 -15.08 -13.67 22.95
CA MET A 97 -16.31 -14.23 22.36
C MET A 97 -17.57 -14.03 23.24
N ASP A 98 -17.40 -13.98 24.56
CA ASP A 98 -18.48 -13.84 25.54
C ASP A 98 -18.51 -12.43 26.17
N VAL A 99 -17.64 -11.53 25.71
CA VAL A 99 -17.55 -10.16 26.17
C VAL A 99 -18.49 -9.32 25.32
N GLN A 100 -19.52 -8.75 25.95
CA GLN A 100 -20.37 -7.77 25.29
C GLN A 100 -19.54 -6.51 24.99
N PRO A 101 -19.43 -6.09 23.71
CA PRO A 101 -18.79 -4.83 23.38
C PRO A 101 -19.49 -3.71 24.16
N LYS A 102 -18.70 -2.93 24.89
CA LYS A 102 -19.19 -1.66 25.39
C LYS A 102 -19.17 -0.70 24.22
N ASP A 103 -20.25 0.05 24.02
CA ASP A 103 -20.24 1.17 23.07
C ASP A 103 -19.10 2.10 23.47
N ASP A 104 -18.06 2.11 22.63
CA ASP A 104 -16.97 3.05 22.75
C ASP A 104 -17.40 4.35 22.11
N GLN A 105 -17.31 5.44 22.87
CA GLN A 105 -17.53 6.76 22.30
C GLN A 105 -16.19 7.22 21.76
N MET A 106 -16.08 7.27 20.43
CA MET A 106 -14.94 7.83 19.73
C MET A 106 -14.51 9.12 20.42
N ASN A 107 -13.27 9.17 20.89
CA ASN A 107 -12.75 10.37 21.52
C ASN A 107 -12.83 11.51 20.48
N PRO A 108 -13.55 12.61 20.76
CA PRO A 108 -13.72 13.71 19.81
C PRO A 108 -12.40 14.31 19.33
N ASP A 109 -11.35 14.30 20.17
CA ASP A 109 -10.02 14.78 19.80
C ASP A 109 -9.34 13.83 18.82
N THR A 110 -9.44 12.52 19.04
CA THR A 110 -8.93 11.51 18.12
C THR A 110 -9.68 11.57 16.79
N GLU A 111 -11.01 11.68 16.81
CA GLU A 111 -11.81 11.82 15.60
C GLU A 111 -11.39 13.05 14.79
N ARG A 112 -11.21 14.19 15.47
CA ARG A 112 -10.78 15.44 14.84
C ARG A 112 -9.38 15.28 14.22
N LEU A 113 -8.42 14.71 14.95
CA LEU A 113 -7.06 14.53 14.44
C LEU A 113 -7.02 13.60 13.23
N VAL A 114 -7.74 12.47 13.28
CA VAL A 114 -7.84 11.54 12.14
C VAL A 114 -8.49 12.24 10.94
N ARG A 115 -9.55 13.02 11.17
CA ARG A 115 -10.23 13.76 10.11
C ARG A 115 -9.31 14.82 9.48
N GLU A 116 -8.61 15.61 10.29
CA GLU A 116 -7.67 16.62 9.81
C GLU A 116 -6.55 16.01 8.97
N GLU A 117 -5.98 14.88 9.42
CA GLU A 117 -4.94 14.15 8.70
C GLU A 117 -5.47 13.59 7.37
N VAL A 118 -6.62 12.93 7.39
CA VAL A 118 -7.26 12.38 6.18
C VAL A 118 -7.57 13.49 5.18
N GLU A 119 -8.10 14.62 5.65
CA GLU A 119 -8.37 15.77 4.79
C GLU A 119 -7.08 16.37 4.21
N GLN A 120 -6.00 16.43 4.98
CA GLN A 120 -4.71 16.90 4.49
C GLN A 120 -4.15 15.96 3.41
N VAL A 121 -4.08 14.66 3.69
CA VAL A 121 -3.62 13.65 2.73
C VAL A 121 -4.45 13.67 1.46
N ASN A 122 -5.77 13.78 1.57
CA ASN A 122 -6.67 13.85 0.41
C ASN A 122 -6.46 15.13 -0.42
N ARG A 123 -6.18 16.27 0.22
CA ARG A 123 -5.86 17.51 -0.51
C ARG A 123 -4.55 17.36 -1.28
N GLU A 124 -3.50 16.90 -0.62
CA GLU A 124 -2.18 16.71 -1.22
C GLU A 124 -2.21 15.68 -2.36
N ALA A 125 -2.85 14.53 -2.14
CA ALA A 125 -3.04 13.52 -3.16
C ALA A 125 -3.91 14.04 -4.31
N GLY A 126 -4.97 14.80 -4.02
CA GLY A 126 -5.85 15.39 -5.03
C GLY A 126 -5.11 16.33 -5.99
N GLU A 127 -4.21 17.17 -5.47
CA GLU A 127 -3.36 18.02 -6.30
C GLU A 127 -2.41 17.20 -7.19
N GLN A 128 -1.74 16.20 -6.60
CA GLN A 128 -0.82 15.33 -7.34
C GLN A 128 -1.53 14.52 -8.43
N LEU A 129 -2.74 14.04 -8.18
CA LEU A 129 -3.50 13.18 -9.09
C LEU A 129 -4.33 13.97 -10.12
N SER A 130 -4.41 15.29 -9.99
CA SER A 130 -5.30 16.15 -10.77
C SER A 130 -5.22 15.92 -12.28
N ASP A 131 -4.00 15.80 -12.85
CA ASP A 131 -3.79 15.55 -14.27
C ASP A 131 -4.28 14.16 -14.71
N ILE A 132 -4.08 13.14 -13.87
CA ILE A 132 -4.56 11.77 -14.14
C ILE A 132 -6.08 11.75 -14.11
N LEU A 133 -6.69 12.33 -13.08
CA LEU A 133 -8.15 12.39 -12.92
C LEU A 133 -8.79 13.16 -14.08
N ARG A 134 -8.26 14.33 -14.42
CA ARG A 134 -8.70 15.12 -15.57
C ARG A 134 -8.61 14.31 -16.86
N ALA A 135 -7.49 13.62 -17.07
CA ALA A 135 -7.32 12.82 -18.26
C ALA A 135 -8.29 11.65 -18.30
N ARG A 136 -8.61 10.99 -17.18
CA ARG A 136 -9.61 9.92 -17.13
C ARG A 136 -11.01 10.40 -17.50
N GLU A 137 -11.40 11.60 -17.07
CA GLU A 137 -12.70 12.19 -17.36
C GLU A 137 -12.80 12.75 -18.80
N ASP A 138 -11.70 13.28 -19.34
CA ASP A 138 -11.67 13.89 -20.68
C ASP A 138 -10.75 13.13 -21.64
N LYS A 139 -11.35 12.30 -22.51
CA LYS A 139 -10.65 11.53 -23.54
C LYS A 139 -9.94 12.38 -24.60
N ARG A 140 -10.18 13.70 -24.64
CA ARG A 140 -9.44 14.63 -25.51
C ARG A 140 -8.04 14.92 -24.99
N VAL A 141 -7.76 14.63 -23.71
CA VAL A 141 -6.40 14.70 -23.15
C VAL A 141 -5.61 13.50 -23.66
N PRO A 142 -4.59 13.70 -24.53
CA PRO A 142 -3.82 12.59 -25.06
C PRO A 142 -2.86 12.04 -24.00
N TYR A 143 -2.39 10.82 -24.23
CA TYR A 143 -1.32 10.21 -23.45
C TYR A 143 -0.03 10.11 -24.25
N LEU A 144 1.10 10.24 -23.58
CA LEU A 144 2.37 9.72 -24.04
C LEU A 144 2.62 8.37 -23.36
N ARG A 145 2.59 7.28 -24.14
CA ARG A 145 3.05 5.97 -23.73
C ARG A 145 4.54 5.82 -24.03
N VAL A 146 5.33 5.69 -22.98
CA VAL A 146 6.76 5.44 -23.04
C VAL A 146 7.00 3.97 -22.71
N ASP A 147 7.53 3.20 -23.65
CA ASP A 147 8.06 1.87 -23.40
C ASP A 147 9.41 2.00 -22.68
N ILE A 148 9.43 1.56 -21.42
CA ILE A 148 10.57 1.62 -20.51
C ILE A 148 11.14 0.22 -20.22
N GLY A 149 10.71 -0.82 -20.93
CA GLY A 149 11.09 -2.22 -20.65
C GLY A 149 12.60 -2.49 -20.72
N THR A 150 13.35 -1.68 -21.48
CA THR A 150 14.82 -1.80 -21.60
C THR A 150 15.61 -0.79 -20.76
N VAL A 151 14.94 0.06 -19.98
CA VAL A 151 15.58 1.10 -19.18
C VAL A 151 15.96 0.51 -17.83
N ALA A 152 17.25 0.56 -17.48
CA ALA A 152 17.76 0.08 -16.20
C ALA A 152 17.86 1.19 -15.12
N SER A 153 17.64 2.45 -15.50
CA SER A 153 17.76 3.60 -14.60
C SER A 153 16.70 3.63 -13.49
N SER A 154 17.10 4.09 -12.32
CA SER A 154 16.20 4.40 -11.20
C SER A 154 15.30 5.60 -11.51
N TYR A 155 14.09 5.61 -10.96
CA TYR A 155 13.20 6.76 -10.97
C TYR A 155 12.95 7.26 -9.54
N GLU A 156 12.61 8.55 -9.42
CA GLU A 156 12.13 9.16 -8.18
C GLU A 156 10.62 9.02 -8.10
N ALA A 157 10.08 8.80 -6.90
CA ALA A 157 8.65 8.75 -6.63
C ALA A 157 8.34 9.27 -5.21
N ASN A 158 7.19 9.93 -5.06
CA ASN A 158 6.69 10.42 -3.78
C ASN A 158 5.63 9.50 -3.18
N GLY A 159 4.88 8.78 -4.01
CA GLY A 159 3.81 7.90 -3.56
C GLY A 159 3.27 7.03 -4.69
N ASN A 160 2.56 5.97 -4.30
CA ASN A 160 1.82 5.11 -5.22
C ASN A 160 0.35 5.04 -4.77
N TYR A 161 -0.55 5.17 -5.71
CA TYR A 161 -2.00 5.19 -5.47
C TYR A 161 -2.69 4.27 -6.46
N LEU A 162 -3.60 3.44 -5.96
CA LEU A 162 -4.52 2.70 -6.81
C LEU A 162 -5.77 3.55 -7.05
N VAL A 163 -6.01 3.95 -8.30
CA VAL A 163 -7.23 4.68 -8.69
C VAL A 163 -8.00 3.84 -9.70
N GLY A 164 -9.12 3.25 -9.28
CA GLY A 164 -9.78 2.21 -10.07
C GLY A 164 -8.87 1.00 -10.21
N GLU A 165 -8.46 0.68 -11.44
CA GLU A 165 -7.53 -0.42 -11.75
C GLU A 165 -6.12 0.07 -12.12
N ASP A 166 -5.89 1.39 -12.14
CA ASP A 166 -4.61 1.98 -12.53
C ASP A 166 -3.71 2.17 -11.31
N ASP A 167 -2.45 1.72 -11.42
CA ASP A 167 -1.38 2.05 -10.48
C ASP A 167 -0.73 3.38 -10.88
N ILE A 168 -0.89 4.38 -10.02
CA ILE A 168 -0.41 5.74 -10.27
C ILE A 168 0.76 6.04 -9.34
N THR A 169 1.90 6.32 -9.94
CA THR A 169 3.06 6.85 -9.23
C THR A 169 3.05 8.37 -9.28
N THR A 170 3.02 9.02 -8.12
CA THR A 170 3.09 10.49 -8.01
C THR A 170 4.52 10.95 -7.76
N GLY A 171 4.81 12.20 -8.14
CA GLY A 171 6.15 12.76 -7.98
C GLY A 171 7.20 12.12 -8.89
N TYR A 172 6.78 11.42 -9.94
CA TYR A 172 7.63 10.68 -10.85
C TYR A 172 8.73 11.58 -11.45
N GLY A 173 9.97 11.14 -11.31
CA GLY A 173 11.15 11.82 -11.83
C GLY A 173 12.05 10.86 -12.59
N SER A 174 12.28 11.11 -13.88
CA SER A 174 13.23 10.33 -14.68
C SER A 174 13.63 11.06 -15.97
N GLN A 175 14.71 10.59 -16.58
CA GLN A 175 15.21 11.10 -17.85
C GLN A 175 15.59 9.95 -18.79
N TYR A 176 15.15 10.05 -20.04
CA TYR A 176 15.35 9.02 -21.05
C TYR A 176 15.90 9.61 -22.34
N ARG A 177 16.61 8.78 -23.11
CA ARG A 177 16.82 8.98 -24.55
C ARG A 177 15.70 8.30 -25.33
N ALA A 178 15.27 8.93 -26.43
CA ALA A 178 14.31 8.37 -27.37
C ALA A 178 14.75 8.69 -28.80
N GLY A 179 15.46 7.76 -29.43
CA GLY A 179 16.16 8.02 -30.69
C GLY A 179 17.23 9.10 -30.51
N GLU A 180 17.15 10.18 -31.29
CA GLU A 180 18.02 11.37 -31.16
C GLU A 180 17.50 12.40 -30.16
N GLY A 181 16.30 12.19 -29.61
CA GLY A 181 15.64 13.09 -28.68
C GLY A 181 15.81 12.70 -27.21
N SER A 182 15.28 13.54 -26.33
CA SER A 182 15.27 13.33 -24.88
C SER A 182 13.90 13.58 -24.28
N ILE A 183 13.55 12.79 -23.27
CA ILE A 183 12.37 12.94 -22.43
C ILE A 183 12.86 13.20 -21.01
N THR A 184 12.35 14.22 -20.34
CA THR A 184 12.61 14.51 -18.93
C THR A 184 11.27 14.74 -18.25
N ILE A 185 11.00 13.93 -17.24
CA ILE A 185 9.80 14.02 -16.39
C ILE A 185 10.28 14.37 -14.99
N ARG A 186 9.64 15.34 -14.36
CA ARG A 186 9.94 15.82 -13.00
C ARG A 186 8.64 15.98 -12.26
N LYS A 187 8.56 15.44 -11.05
CA LYS A 187 7.45 15.66 -10.10
C LYS A 187 6.06 15.48 -10.73
N SER A 188 5.91 14.58 -11.70
CA SER A 188 4.65 14.37 -12.43
C SER A 188 3.97 13.10 -11.96
N SER A 189 2.66 12.98 -12.17
CA SER A 189 1.95 11.74 -11.91
C SER A 189 1.82 10.93 -13.20
N VAL A 190 2.13 9.65 -13.12
CA VAL A 190 2.14 8.73 -14.27
C VAL A 190 1.43 7.44 -13.92
N ILE A 191 0.85 6.77 -14.92
CA ILE A 191 0.34 5.41 -14.76
C ILE A 191 1.46 4.45 -15.15
N LEU A 192 1.80 3.52 -14.26
CA LEU A 192 2.72 2.43 -14.56
C LEU A 192 1.93 1.18 -14.92
N ASN A 193 2.29 0.55 -16.04
CA ASN A 193 1.67 -0.68 -16.48
C ASN A 193 2.77 -1.72 -16.77
N PHE A 194 2.71 -2.84 -16.07
CA PHE A 194 3.61 -3.98 -16.26
C PHE A 194 2.80 -5.14 -16.82
N THR A 195 3.25 -5.72 -17.93
CA THR A 195 2.62 -6.91 -18.52
C THR A 195 3.26 -8.18 -17.94
N GLU A 196 2.52 -9.29 -17.95
CA GLU A 196 3.06 -10.60 -17.55
C GLU A 196 4.24 -11.05 -18.43
N ALA A 197 4.33 -10.52 -19.66
CA ALA A 197 5.45 -10.77 -20.58
C ALA A 197 6.72 -9.99 -20.21
N GLY A 198 6.66 -9.12 -19.20
CA GLY A 198 7.77 -8.28 -18.77
C GLY A 198 7.88 -6.93 -19.49
N ASP A 199 6.88 -6.56 -20.30
CA ASP A 199 6.83 -5.23 -20.89
C ASP A 199 6.46 -4.22 -19.80
N ALA A 200 7.14 -3.07 -19.81
CA ALA A 200 6.89 -2.00 -18.86
C ALA A 200 6.58 -0.71 -19.62
N PHE A 201 5.40 -0.16 -19.38
CA PHE A 201 4.94 1.08 -20.00
C PHE A 201 4.64 2.13 -18.95
N LEU A 202 5.06 3.35 -19.24
CA LEU A 202 4.67 4.55 -18.52
C LEU A 202 3.66 5.32 -19.38
N TYR A 203 2.53 5.71 -18.81
CA TYR A 203 1.58 6.62 -19.45
C TYR A 203 1.57 7.96 -18.73
N LEU A 204 1.93 9.00 -19.48
CA LEU A 204 1.93 10.39 -19.02
C LEU A 204 0.74 11.15 -19.64
N PRO A 205 -0.19 11.67 -18.83
CA PRO A 205 -1.18 12.64 -19.28
C PRO A 205 -0.56 13.90 -19.89
N LEU A 206 -0.94 14.23 -21.12
CA LEU A 206 -0.50 15.45 -21.79
C LEU A 206 -1.51 16.58 -21.57
N THR A 207 -1.65 17.02 -20.32
CA THR A 207 -2.53 18.14 -19.92
C THR A 207 -1.90 19.50 -20.17
N MET A 208 -0.58 19.54 -20.36
CA MET A 208 0.18 20.72 -20.75
C MET A 208 0.13 20.97 -22.26
N ALA A 209 0.49 22.20 -22.67
CA ALA A 209 0.67 22.53 -24.07
C ALA A 209 1.80 21.66 -24.68
N HIS A 210 1.52 21.07 -25.83
CA HIS A 210 2.46 20.23 -26.56
C HIS A 210 2.26 20.42 -28.06
N GLU A 211 3.35 20.24 -28.82
CA GLU A 211 3.32 20.26 -30.28
C GLU A 211 3.75 18.91 -30.81
N VAL A 212 3.03 18.40 -31.81
CA VAL A 212 3.46 17.25 -32.62
C VAL A 212 3.41 17.67 -34.08
N LYS A 213 4.58 17.77 -34.70
CA LYS A 213 4.73 18.13 -36.11
C LYS A 213 5.61 17.09 -36.81
N ASP A 214 5.14 16.57 -37.95
CA ASP A 214 5.85 15.55 -38.73
C ASP A 214 6.30 14.35 -37.85
N SER A 215 5.42 13.93 -36.94
CA SER A 215 5.65 12.89 -35.91
C SER A 215 6.77 13.18 -34.92
N VAL A 216 7.22 14.43 -34.79
CA VAL A 216 8.16 14.88 -33.76
C VAL A 216 7.41 15.65 -32.69
N MET A 217 7.51 15.16 -31.46
CA MET A 217 6.93 15.80 -30.27
C MET A 217 7.94 16.76 -29.63
N MET A 218 7.42 17.93 -29.25
CA MET A 218 8.11 18.94 -28.46
C MET A 218 7.22 19.35 -27.29
N ILE A 219 7.76 19.31 -26.09
CA ILE A 219 7.12 19.83 -24.87
C ILE A 219 8.15 20.65 -24.11
N ASP A 220 7.79 21.89 -23.77
CA ASP A 220 8.56 22.73 -22.88
C ASP A 220 7.64 23.23 -21.77
N SER A 221 7.56 22.41 -20.72
CA SER A 221 6.82 22.73 -19.50
C SER A 221 7.73 22.53 -18.29
N GLU A 222 7.34 23.07 -17.14
CA GLU A 222 8.13 23.00 -15.91
C GLU A 222 8.47 21.56 -15.50
N ASN A 223 7.47 20.68 -15.57
CA ASN A 223 7.55 19.31 -15.08
C ASN A 223 7.82 18.28 -16.18
N VAL A 224 7.56 18.61 -17.44
CA VAL A 224 7.77 17.72 -18.58
C VAL A 224 8.49 18.46 -19.69
N GLN A 225 9.66 17.95 -20.07
CA GLN A 225 10.45 18.45 -21.19
C GLN A 225 10.70 17.33 -22.20
N ILE A 226 10.29 17.55 -23.44
CA ILE A 226 10.50 16.61 -24.55
C ILE A 226 11.14 17.37 -25.70
N LYS A 227 12.31 16.90 -26.15
CA LYS A 227 13.10 17.54 -27.20
C LYS A 227 13.35 16.57 -28.32
N ASN A 228 12.84 16.89 -29.51
CA ASN A 228 13.10 16.19 -30.77
C ASN A 228 12.80 14.68 -30.71
N VAL A 229 11.69 14.30 -30.07
CA VAL A 229 11.33 12.89 -29.90
C VAL A 229 10.36 12.47 -30.99
N ARG A 230 10.75 11.49 -31.81
CA ARG A 230 9.84 10.90 -32.79
C ARG A 230 8.85 9.99 -32.07
N VAL A 231 7.56 10.22 -32.30
CA VAL A 231 6.46 9.47 -31.68
C VAL A 231 5.62 8.75 -32.75
N GLY A 232 5.17 7.54 -32.42
CA GLY A 232 4.03 6.93 -33.08
C GLY A 232 2.73 7.59 -32.62
N THR A 233 1.64 7.30 -33.32
CA THR A 233 0.30 7.77 -32.92
C THR A 233 -0.69 6.64 -33.10
N GLU A 234 -1.43 6.33 -32.05
CA GLU A 234 -2.49 5.34 -32.06
C GLU A 234 -3.73 5.89 -31.34
N THR A 235 -4.83 5.16 -31.44
CA THR A 235 -6.06 5.46 -30.70
C THR A 235 -6.36 4.31 -29.76
N MET A 236 -6.43 4.59 -28.46
CA MET A 236 -6.82 3.63 -27.43
C MET A 236 -8.09 4.15 -26.76
N ASP A 237 -9.16 3.36 -26.76
CA ASP A 237 -10.45 3.71 -26.14
C ASP A 237 -11.03 5.08 -26.54
N GLY A 238 -10.76 5.51 -27.79
CA GLY A 238 -11.18 6.81 -28.31
C GLY A 238 -10.30 8.00 -27.89
N ARG A 239 -9.14 7.73 -27.29
CA ARG A 239 -8.11 8.72 -26.93
C ARG A 239 -6.91 8.59 -27.85
N THR A 240 -6.31 9.71 -28.22
CA THR A 240 -5.01 9.74 -28.89
C THR A 240 -3.89 9.35 -27.93
N VAL A 241 -3.09 8.36 -28.32
CA VAL A 241 -1.90 7.94 -27.57
C VAL A 241 -0.68 8.08 -28.47
N TYR A 242 0.26 8.89 -28.04
CA TYR A 242 1.57 9.01 -28.64
C TYR A 242 2.49 7.95 -28.06
N THR A 243 3.24 7.24 -28.90
CA THR A 243 4.02 6.09 -28.47
C THR A 243 5.50 6.30 -28.75
N VAL A 244 6.35 5.89 -27.81
CA VAL A 244 7.81 6.02 -27.95
C VAL A 244 8.51 4.94 -27.14
N THR A 245 9.68 4.50 -27.60
CA THR A 245 10.56 3.60 -26.84
C THR A 245 11.70 4.40 -26.23
N ALA A 246 11.85 4.27 -24.91
CA ALA A 246 12.93 4.88 -24.14
C ALA A 246 14.16 3.97 -24.06
N LYS A 247 15.31 4.61 -23.90
CA LYS A 247 16.58 4.00 -23.54
C LYS A 247 17.21 4.79 -22.40
N ASP A 248 18.10 4.15 -21.66
CA ASP A 248 18.94 4.83 -20.68
C ASP A 248 19.68 6.01 -21.30
N MET A 249 19.91 7.04 -20.48
CA MET A 249 20.71 8.20 -20.85
C MET A 249 22.18 7.89 -21.02
#